data_AF-A0A078KXG8-F1
#
_entry.id   AF-A0A078KXG8-F1
#
_cell.length_a   1.000
_cell.length_b   1.000
_cell.length_c   1.000
_cell.angle_alpha   90.00
_cell.angle_beta   90.00
_cell.angle_gamma   90.00
#
_symmetry.space_group_name_H-M   'P 1'
#
loop_
_entity.id
_entity.type
_entity.pdbx_description
1 polymer ?
#
loop_
_entity_poly.entity_id
_entity_poly.type
_entity_poly.pdbx_seq_one_letter_code
_entity_poly.pdbx_strand_id
1 'polypeptide(L)'
;MLHLVANELNDPRIAKLNDKIKNYNEISEDLPYAELIVQKAMLLEEINFMINALKVTFNMGCQESSSSADTLALDGLVQYSGITDEIAYYSQAFTTDYNSEVQLIQLSKSRENLTEVLQATRTTGGEFREIADALARVCIQKPKADSTAAQQENYYYDLRKFKNFLLQKLAFELTDPDCIRYCKRALRSVNNELNVCMQRIPHLQEEYIEQLIGDENQATWSSAIESLTRDQLKEIYTVMRKKPPSEEDIPKLKQLLFPGLPHLQLSRLGGSNNSNWKILDEHNGREYMLRCAKPMGAPNADILHKLSLGPAQQLFAKTYISTLPENIETMFTLDENISYPVSLGNHSISISEYIPEGDLQAQRNRLGDVPEPNELTIQATDIFSQLTQFGQHLLANNCAHTDIKLTNFLAKEGKIVVSDTKGIVTCNENNELRQIGAATKIYLPPEHIGTQSRSPVSSAEAFMSYQFGLALYDYLVRPQLLFIPPPEDWGEYQWVKAQWSQKNPLDFSHPYFNTPQGEAMKTVISQMTALEPANRMSLLEAQTSLSHINRLAREHHYPATPVAQAPTVPSAVPSAPHPSEPPKVQPGITTDMRRELSDITERAEAASDEKEIDEDQLRSPNFR
;
A
#
# COMPACT_ATOMS: atom_id res chain seq x y z
N MET A 1 15.55 -23.85 -26.35
CA MET A 1 16.18 -24.61 -25.25
C MET A 1 16.58 -23.64 -24.17
N LEU A 2 16.41 -24.03 -22.92
CA LEU A 2 16.80 -23.23 -21.76
C LEU A 2 18.31 -23.31 -21.50
N HIS A 3 18.93 -22.19 -21.17
CA HIS A 3 20.35 -22.14 -20.79
C HIS A 3 20.54 -22.56 -19.33
N LEU A 4 21.71 -23.09 -18.97
CA LEU A 4 22.02 -23.36 -17.57
C LEU A 4 22.43 -22.06 -16.87
N VAL A 5 22.07 -21.93 -15.60
CA VAL A 5 22.50 -20.85 -14.72
C VAL A 5 23.90 -21.16 -14.20
N ALA A 6 24.81 -20.18 -14.24
CA ALA A 6 26.15 -20.36 -13.67
C ALA A 6 26.07 -20.68 -12.16
N ASN A 7 26.82 -21.69 -11.70
CA ASN A 7 26.82 -22.12 -10.29
C ASN A 7 28.23 -22.05 -9.69
N GLU A 8 28.84 -20.86 -9.74
CA GLU A 8 30.24 -20.66 -9.33
C GLU A 8 30.46 -20.91 -7.83
N LEU A 9 29.42 -20.67 -7.01
CA LEU A 9 29.45 -20.87 -5.56
C LEU A 9 29.14 -22.32 -5.13
N ASN A 10 28.90 -23.23 -6.09
CA ASN A 10 28.44 -24.59 -5.81
C ASN A 10 27.19 -24.64 -4.92
N ASP A 11 26.27 -23.69 -5.09
CA ASP A 11 25.02 -23.68 -4.35
C ASP A 11 24.17 -24.90 -4.77
N PRO A 12 23.80 -25.78 -3.83
CA PRO A 12 23.04 -26.99 -4.15
C PRO A 12 21.66 -26.68 -4.75
N ARG A 13 21.09 -25.51 -4.47
CA ARG A 13 19.80 -25.06 -5.02
C ARG A 13 19.93 -24.65 -6.48
N ILE A 14 21.02 -23.99 -6.87
CA ILE A 14 21.31 -23.69 -8.29
C ILE A 14 21.63 -24.97 -9.06
N ALA A 15 22.36 -25.92 -8.45
CA ALA A 15 22.57 -27.24 -9.05
C ALA A 15 21.23 -27.95 -9.33
N LYS A 16 20.32 -27.94 -8.36
CA LYS A 16 18.96 -28.50 -8.52
C LYS A 16 18.16 -27.77 -9.60
N LEU A 17 18.26 -26.44 -9.69
CA LEU A 17 17.64 -25.64 -10.76
C LEU A 17 18.18 -26.08 -12.14
N ASN A 18 19.50 -26.20 -12.27
CA ASN A 18 20.12 -26.66 -13.51
C ASN A 18 19.71 -28.08 -13.89
N ASP A 19 19.51 -28.97 -12.93
CA ASP A 19 18.99 -30.31 -13.22
C ASP A 19 17.54 -30.27 -13.71
N LYS A 20 16.70 -29.36 -13.19
CA LYS A 20 15.35 -29.12 -13.74
C LYS A 20 15.40 -28.57 -15.17
N ILE A 21 16.33 -27.65 -15.44
CA ILE A 21 16.56 -27.10 -16.79
C ILE A 21 17.03 -28.20 -17.77
N LYS A 22 17.95 -29.08 -17.36
CA LYS A 22 18.36 -30.23 -18.18
C LYS A 22 17.18 -31.16 -18.44
N ASN A 23 16.45 -31.54 -17.39
CA ASN A 23 15.25 -32.37 -17.54
C ASN A 23 14.26 -31.77 -18.52
N TYR A 24 14.05 -30.44 -18.50
CA TYR A 24 13.21 -29.73 -19.47
C TYR A 24 13.72 -29.85 -20.91
N ASN A 25 15.02 -29.66 -21.11
CA ASN A 25 15.66 -29.75 -22.42
C ASN A 25 15.70 -31.19 -22.97
N GLU A 26 15.65 -32.20 -22.08
CA GLU A 26 15.69 -33.62 -22.42
C GLU A 26 14.30 -34.27 -22.63
N ILE A 27 13.20 -33.54 -22.41
CA ILE A 27 11.85 -34.07 -22.68
C ILE A 27 11.77 -34.48 -24.15
N SER A 28 11.48 -35.77 -24.39
CA SER A 28 11.38 -36.35 -25.72
C SER A 28 10.34 -35.61 -26.58
N GLU A 29 10.77 -35.18 -27.77
CA GLU A 29 9.90 -34.58 -28.78
C GLU A 29 8.97 -35.61 -29.43
N ASP A 30 9.17 -36.91 -29.18
CA ASP A 30 8.33 -38.00 -29.70
C ASP A 30 7.03 -38.19 -28.89
N LEU A 31 6.89 -37.49 -27.76
CA LEU A 31 5.65 -37.52 -26.98
C LEU A 31 4.48 -36.95 -27.77
N PRO A 32 3.24 -37.42 -27.53
CA PRO A 32 2.06 -36.76 -28.06
C PRO A 32 2.06 -35.27 -27.70
N TYR A 33 1.80 -34.39 -28.67
CA TYR A 33 1.96 -32.93 -28.52
C TYR A 33 1.29 -32.35 -27.25
N ALA A 34 0.09 -32.83 -26.92
CA ALA A 34 -0.62 -32.40 -25.71
C ALA A 34 0.10 -32.82 -24.42
N GLU A 35 0.69 -34.02 -24.38
CA GLU A 35 1.46 -34.50 -23.24
C GLU A 35 2.81 -33.78 -23.13
N LEU A 36 3.49 -33.58 -24.26
CA LEU A 36 4.72 -32.80 -24.37
C LEU A 36 4.54 -31.40 -23.76
N ILE A 37 3.50 -30.67 -24.17
CA ILE A 37 3.19 -29.33 -23.66
C ILE A 37 2.98 -29.35 -22.15
N VAL A 38 2.15 -30.27 -21.64
CA VAL A 38 1.84 -30.33 -20.21
C VAL A 38 3.10 -30.62 -19.40
N GLN A 39 3.95 -31.55 -19.85
CA GLN A 39 5.21 -31.86 -19.16
C GLN A 39 6.17 -30.66 -19.16
N LYS A 40 6.32 -29.98 -20.31
CA LYS A 40 7.15 -28.78 -20.45
C LYS A 40 6.64 -27.62 -19.61
N ALA A 41 5.34 -27.33 -19.63
CA ALA A 41 4.72 -26.26 -18.84
C ALA A 41 4.91 -26.49 -17.33
N MET A 42 4.70 -27.73 -16.85
CA MET A 42 4.92 -28.06 -15.44
C MET A 42 6.36 -27.80 -14.99
N LEU A 43 7.35 -28.20 -15.81
CA LEU A 43 8.75 -27.97 -15.48
C LEU A 43 9.13 -26.49 -15.58
N LEU A 44 8.58 -25.75 -16.54
CA LEU A 44 8.77 -24.29 -16.62
C LEU A 44 8.19 -23.57 -15.39
N GLU A 45 7.07 -24.03 -14.85
CA GLU A 45 6.47 -23.48 -13.64
C GLU A 45 7.35 -23.72 -12.40
N GLU A 46 7.91 -24.92 -12.26
CA GLU A 46 8.91 -25.22 -11.21
C GLU A 46 10.19 -24.37 -11.37
N ILE A 47 10.71 -24.27 -12.59
CA ILE A 47 11.92 -23.49 -12.91
C ILE A 47 11.70 -22.00 -12.60
N ASN A 48 10.57 -21.43 -13.04
CA ASN A 48 10.22 -20.04 -12.77
C ASN A 48 10.13 -19.76 -11.26
N PHE A 49 9.43 -20.64 -10.53
CA PHE A 49 9.32 -20.54 -9.08
C PHE A 49 10.70 -20.59 -8.40
N MET A 50 11.56 -21.54 -8.80
CA MET A 50 12.92 -21.67 -8.26
C MET A 50 13.76 -20.42 -8.50
N ILE A 51 13.73 -19.87 -9.72
CA ILE A 51 14.47 -18.65 -10.06
C ILE A 51 14.02 -17.49 -9.18
N ASN A 52 12.71 -17.27 -9.03
CA ASN A 52 12.18 -16.18 -8.22
C ASN A 52 12.49 -16.36 -6.74
N ALA A 53 12.34 -17.57 -6.20
CA ALA A 53 12.69 -17.88 -4.81
C ALA A 53 14.19 -17.70 -4.53
N LEU A 54 15.04 -18.09 -5.49
CA LEU A 54 16.48 -17.90 -5.39
C LEU A 54 16.85 -16.43 -5.49
N LYS A 55 16.28 -15.67 -6.42
CA LYS A 55 16.44 -14.21 -6.50
C LYS A 55 16.11 -13.55 -5.16
N VAL A 56 14.97 -13.88 -4.56
CA VAL A 56 14.58 -13.38 -3.23
C VAL A 56 15.59 -13.79 -2.17
N THR A 57 16.02 -15.06 -2.14
CA THR A 57 16.96 -15.55 -1.11
C THR A 57 18.37 -14.98 -1.25
N PHE A 58 18.89 -14.85 -2.48
CA PHE A 58 20.18 -14.25 -2.73
C PHE A 58 20.14 -12.73 -2.55
N ASN A 59 19.04 -12.07 -2.88
CA ASN A 59 18.84 -10.66 -2.55
C ASN A 59 18.82 -10.44 -1.03
N MET A 60 18.41 -11.44 -0.23
CA MET A 60 18.55 -11.41 1.23
C MET A 60 19.97 -11.78 1.69
N GLY A 61 20.63 -12.77 1.07
CA GLY A 61 21.92 -13.30 1.53
C GLY A 61 23.16 -12.51 1.09
N CYS A 62 23.19 -11.96 -0.12
CA CYS A 62 24.30 -11.15 -0.63
C CYS A 62 24.42 -9.78 0.07
N GLN A 63 23.48 -9.43 0.94
CA GLN A 63 23.56 -8.22 1.75
C GLN A 63 24.48 -8.40 2.98
N GLU A 64 24.81 -9.63 3.38
CA GLU A 64 25.70 -9.91 4.51
C GLU A 64 27.18 -10.10 4.10
N SER A 65 27.46 -10.47 2.85
CA SER A 65 28.81 -10.70 2.34
C SER A 65 29.23 -9.64 1.31
N SER A 66 30.18 -8.79 1.68
CA SER A 66 30.74 -7.73 0.81
C SER A 66 31.72 -8.26 -0.26
N SER A 67 31.70 -9.57 -0.55
CA SER A 67 32.64 -10.16 -1.49
C SER A 67 32.15 -9.97 -2.93
N SER A 68 33.00 -9.41 -3.80
CA SER A 68 32.71 -9.24 -5.22
C SER A 68 32.44 -10.55 -5.98
N ALA A 69 32.74 -11.70 -5.37
CA ALA A 69 32.46 -13.02 -5.91
C ALA A 69 30.97 -13.39 -5.82
N ASP A 70 30.25 -12.92 -4.78
CA ASP A 70 28.83 -13.22 -4.60
C ASP A 70 27.96 -12.45 -5.61
N THR A 71 28.41 -11.26 -6.03
CA THR A 71 27.73 -10.44 -7.04
C THR A 71 27.83 -11.05 -8.44
N LEU A 72 28.95 -11.68 -8.80
CA LEU A 72 29.14 -12.35 -10.09
C LEU A 72 28.29 -13.63 -10.21
N ALA A 73 28.08 -14.35 -9.10
CA ALA A 73 27.24 -15.53 -9.07
C ALA A 73 25.74 -15.23 -9.29
N LEU A 74 25.30 -14.02 -8.93
CA LEU A 74 23.93 -13.54 -9.11
C LEU A 74 23.62 -13.12 -10.56
N ASP A 75 24.62 -12.68 -11.31
CA ASP A 75 24.43 -12.11 -12.65
C ASP A 75 23.73 -13.11 -13.59
N GLY A 76 24.07 -14.40 -13.47
CA GLY A 76 23.42 -15.48 -14.23
C GLY A 76 21.94 -15.72 -13.88
N LEU A 77 21.52 -15.47 -12.63
CA LEU A 77 20.12 -15.58 -12.22
C LEU A 77 19.32 -14.32 -12.59
N VAL A 78 19.93 -13.15 -12.42
CA VAL A 78 19.32 -11.85 -12.73
C VAL A 78 19.04 -11.74 -14.22
N GLN A 79 20.00 -12.12 -15.07
CA GLN A 79 19.89 -12.06 -16.53
C GLN A 79 19.11 -13.23 -17.16
N TYR A 80 18.58 -14.16 -16.36
CA TYR A 80 17.88 -15.32 -16.89
C TYR A 80 16.53 -14.95 -17.50
N SER A 81 16.48 -14.74 -18.81
CA SER A 81 15.25 -14.51 -19.60
C SER A 81 14.58 -15.80 -20.07
N GLY A 82 15.22 -16.95 -19.87
CA GLY A 82 15.01 -18.15 -20.69
C GLY A 82 13.60 -18.73 -20.72
N ILE A 83 12.77 -18.51 -19.70
CA ILE A 83 11.40 -19.07 -19.69
C ILE A 83 10.44 -18.33 -20.62
N THR A 84 10.64 -17.02 -20.85
CA THR A 84 9.65 -16.18 -21.56
C THR A 84 9.51 -16.61 -23.01
N ASP A 85 10.64 -16.85 -23.68
CA ASP A 85 10.67 -17.28 -25.09
C ASP A 85 10.03 -18.67 -25.28
N GLU A 86 10.31 -19.61 -24.38
CA GLU A 86 9.72 -20.96 -24.42
C GLU A 86 8.21 -20.93 -24.20
N ILE A 87 7.73 -20.08 -23.29
CA ILE A 87 6.30 -19.98 -22.98
C ILE A 87 5.54 -19.34 -24.15
N ALA A 88 6.10 -18.30 -24.77
CA ALA A 88 5.57 -17.71 -26.00
C ALA A 88 5.48 -18.73 -27.16
N TYR A 89 6.49 -19.59 -27.30
CA TYR A 89 6.50 -20.65 -28.31
C TYR A 89 5.34 -21.65 -28.12
N TYR A 90 5.09 -22.12 -26.91
CA TYR A 90 4.07 -23.14 -26.65
C TYR A 90 2.63 -22.61 -26.60
N SER A 91 2.44 -21.35 -26.20
CA SER A 91 1.10 -20.76 -26.13
C SER A 91 0.54 -20.35 -27.49
N GLN A 92 1.40 -20.27 -28.53
CA GLN A 92 1.06 -19.73 -29.85
C GLN A 92 0.50 -18.30 -29.81
N ALA A 93 0.64 -17.61 -28.67
CA ALA A 93 0.29 -16.22 -28.49
C ALA A 93 1.52 -15.38 -28.85
N PHE A 94 1.51 -14.78 -30.04
CA PHE A 94 2.59 -13.90 -30.54
C PHE A 94 2.69 -12.55 -29.82
N THR A 95 1.86 -12.32 -28.80
CA THR A 95 1.95 -11.13 -27.98
C THR A 95 2.89 -11.43 -26.82
N THR A 96 4.07 -10.81 -26.85
CA THR A 96 4.95 -10.61 -25.68
C THR A 96 4.17 -10.12 -24.45
N ASP A 97 3.01 -9.49 -24.68
CA ASP A 97 2.11 -8.96 -23.66
C ASP A 97 1.26 -10.03 -22.92
N TYR A 98 1.35 -11.31 -23.28
CA TYR A 98 0.51 -12.37 -22.70
C TYR A 98 1.30 -13.22 -21.71
N ASN A 99 0.98 -13.04 -20.43
CA ASN A 99 1.80 -13.44 -19.30
C ASN A 99 2.11 -14.93 -19.20
N SER A 100 3.38 -15.23 -18.89
CA SER A 100 3.94 -16.57 -18.80
C SER A 100 3.20 -17.49 -17.82
N GLU A 101 2.84 -17.01 -16.62
CA GLU A 101 2.18 -17.85 -15.61
C GLU A 101 0.71 -18.20 -15.94
N VAL A 102 -0.05 -17.30 -16.56
CA VAL A 102 -1.42 -17.61 -17.06
C VAL A 102 -1.34 -18.68 -18.14
N GLN A 103 -0.39 -18.53 -19.07
CA GLN A 103 -0.15 -19.52 -20.10
C GLN A 103 0.26 -20.85 -19.47
N LEU A 104 1.16 -20.85 -18.48
CA LEU A 104 1.53 -22.06 -17.76
C LEU A 104 0.34 -22.71 -17.06
N ILE A 105 -0.54 -21.95 -16.39
CA ILE A 105 -1.79 -22.48 -15.82
C ILE A 105 -2.67 -23.11 -16.90
N GLN A 106 -2.84 -22.44 -18.03
CA GLN A 106 -3.68 -22.93 -19.13
C GLN A 106 -3.08 -24.16 -19.83
N LEU A 107 -1.76 -24.23 -19.95
CA LEU A 107 -1.01 -25.30 -20.60
C LEU A 107 -0.81 -26.51 -19.68
N SER A 108 -0.79 -26.31 -18.37
CA SER A 108 -0.55 -27.38 -17.38
C SER A 108 -1.83 -27.94 -16.74
N LYS A 109 -3.00 -27.33 -16.94
CA LYS A 109 -4.25 -27.79 -16.32
C LYS A 109 -4.60 -29.23 -16.70
N SER A 110 -5.09 -30.00 -15.73
CA SER A 110 -5.66 -31.32 -15.95
C SER A 110 -7.18 -31.29 -15.90
N ARG A 111 -7.84 -32.32 -16.45
CA ARG A 111 -9.28 -32.55 -16.24
C ARG A 111 -9.58 -33.23 -14.90
N GLU A 112 -8.55 -33.62 -14.15
CA GLU A 112 -8.71 -34.36 -12.91
C GLU A 112 -9.16 -33.44 -11.79
N ASN A 113 -10.15 -33.90 -11.03
CA ASN A 113 -10.71 -33.13 -9.92
C ASN A 113 -9.80 -33.24 -8.68
N LEU A 114 -9.62 -32.14 -7.93
CA LEU A 114 -8.86 -32.14 -6.67
C LEU A 114 -9.30 -33.22 -5.69
N THR A 115 -10.59 -33.57 -5.65
CA THR A 115 -11.11 -34.65 -4.80
C THR A 115 -10.57 -36.02 -5.20
N GLU A 116 -10.42 -36.27 -6.49
CA GLU A 116 -9.84 -37.53 -7.01
C GLU A 116 -8.36 -37.62 -6.67
N VAL A 117 -7.64 -36.50 -6.81
CA VAL A 117 -6.24 -36.40 -6.39
C VAL A 117 -6.12 -36.66 -4.90
N LEU A 118 -6.96 -36.04 -4.07
CA LEU A 118 -6.97 -36.22 -2.61
C LEU A 118 -7.20 -37.69 -2.21
N GLN A 119 -8.13 -38.37 -2.87
CA GLN A 119 -8.38 -39.79 -2.62
C GLN A 119 -7.16 -40.63 -2.95
N ALA A 120 -6.47 -40.32 -4.05
CA ALA A 120 -5.26 -41.00 -4.47
C ALA A 120 -4.05 -40.70 -3.56
N THR A 121 -3.98 -39.51 -2.94
CA THR A 121 -2.91 -39.14 -2.00
C THR A 121 -3.09 -39.73 -0.60
N ARG A 122 -4.32 -40.10 -0.21
CA ARG A 122 -4.59 -40.67 1.13
C ARG A 122 -4.12 -42.11 1.29
N THR A 123 -3.87 -42.81 0.19
CA THR A 123 -3.41 -44.21 0.19
C THR A 123 -1.88 -44.33 0.34
N THR A 124 -1.16 -43.21 0.32
CA THR A 124 0.30 -43.13 0.41
C THR A 124 0.71 -42.56 1.77
N GLY A 125 1.60 -43.25 2.49
CA GLY A 125 2.12 -42.80 3.80
C GLY A 125 3.33 -41.86 3.69
N GLY A 126 3.82 -41.32 4.81
CA GLY A 126 5.07 -40.54 4.89
C GLY A 126 4.91 -39.04 4.66
N GLU A 127 5.89 -38.41 3.97
CA GLU A 127 5.93 -36.98 3.58
C GLU A 127 4.65 -36.51 2.87
N PHE A 128 3.90 -37.46 2.32
CA PHE A 128 2.57 -37.27 1.76
C PHE A 128 1.53 -36.65 2.66
N ARG A 129 1.63 -36.92 3.97
CA ARG A 129 0.57 -36.58 4.90
C ARG A 129 0.36 -35.07 4.95
N GLU A 130 1.44 -34.29 4.94
CA GLU A 130 1.37 -32.84 4.95
C GLU A 130 0.68 -32.29 3.69
N ILE A 131 1.05 -32.81 2.52
CA ILE A 131 0.44 -32.43 1.24
C ILE A 131 -1.04 -32.84 1.20
N ALA A 132 -1.36 -34.05 1.66
CA ALA A 132 -2.74 -34.54 1.71
C ALA A 132 -3.60 -33.74 2.69
N ASP A 133 -3.05 -33.36 3.84
CA ASP A 133 -3.74 -32.54 4.85
C ASP A 133 -3.96 -31.11 4.32
N ALA A 134 -2.96 -30.52 3.65
CA ALA A 134 -3.09 -29.23 2.99
C ALA A 134 -4.12 -29.25 1.85
N LEU A 135 -4.08 -30.28 1.00
CA LEU A 135 -5.06 -30.52 -0.06
C LEU A 135 -6.47 -30.71 0.49
N ALA A 136 -6.61 -31.46 1.59
CA ALA A 136 -7.90 -31.66 2.24
C ALA A 136 -8.51 -30.34 2.74
N ARG A 137 -7.70 -29.44 3.31
CA ARG A 137 -8.17 -28.12 3.74
C ARG A 137 -8.74 -27.31 2.58
N VAL A 138 -8.02 -27.25 1.45
CA VAL A 138 -8.47 -26.54 0.24
C VAL A 138 -9.74 -27.18 -0.32
N CYS A 139 -9.81 -28.51 -0.39
CA CYS A 139 -11.01 -29.20 -0.88
C CYS A 139 -12.26 -28.93 -0.02
N ILE A 140 -12.10 -28.81 1.30
CA ILE A 140 -13.22 -28.49 2.21
C ILE A 140 -13.74 -27.07 1.97
N GLN A 141 -12.86 -26.15 1.60
CA GLN A 141 -13.21 -24.74 1.32
C GLN A 141 -13.83 -24.54 -0.06
N LYS A 142 -13.91 -25.58 -0.91
CA LYS A 142 -14.45 -25.46 -2.26
C LYS A 142 -15.90 -24.97 -2.21
N PRO A 143 -16.22 -23.81 -2.81
CA PRO A 143 -17.54 -23.24 -2.80
C PRO A 143 -18.52 -24.11 -3.59
N LYS A 144 -19.78 -24.09 -3.17
CA LYS A 144 -20.88 -24.70 -3.94
C LYS A 144 -21.20 -23.82 -5.14
N ALA A 145 -22.00 -24.34 -6.09
CA ALA A 145 -22.38 -23.60 -7.29
C ALA A 145 -23.16 -22.30 -6.98
N ASP A 146 -23.85 -22.26 -5.84
CA ASP A 146 -24.66 -21.14 -5.32
C ASP A 146 -23.93 -20.27 -4.29
N SER A 147 -22.63 -20.50 -4.08
CA SER A 147 -21.82 -19.68 -3.15
C SER A 147 -21.65 -18.24 -3.61
N THR A 148 -21.50 -17.34 -2.64
CA THR A 148 -21.30 -15.90 -2.90
C THR A 148 -19.97 -15.62 -3.59
N ALA A 149 -19.84 -14.47 -4.27
CA ALA A 149 -18.58 -14.05 -4.90
C ALA A 149 -17.41 -14.04 -3.91
N ALA A 150 -17.61 -13.49 -2.71
CA ALA A 150 -16.59 -13.47 -1.65
C ALA A 150 -16.12 -14.88 -1.23
N GLN A 151 -17.01 -15.88 -1.19
CA GLN A 151 -16.61 -17.27 -0.90
C GLN A 151 -15.74 -17.84 -2.02
N GLN A 152 -16.06 -17.52 -3.27
CA GLN A 152 -15.29 -17.96 -4.43
C GLN A 152 -13.93 -17.28 -4.54
N GLU A 153 -13.84 -15.99 -4.18
CA GLU A 153 -12.58 -15.24 -4.06
C GLU A 153 -11.69 -15.82 -2.96
N ASN A 154 -12.24 -16.07 -1.76
CA ASN A 154 -11.49 -16.72 -0.68
C ASN A 154 -10.89 -18.06 -1.13
N TYR A 155 -11.70 -18.88 -1.81
CA TYR A 155 -11.24 -20.14 -2.36
C TYR A 155 -10.12 -19.98 -3.41
N TYR A 156 -10.20 -18.96 -4.26
CA TYR A 156 -9.14 -18.62 -5.20
C TYR A 156 -7.82 -18.31 -4.48
N TYR A 157 -7.84 -17.48 -3.43
CA TYR A 157 -6.63 -17.18 -2.67
C TYR A 157 -6.08 -18.39 -1.92
N ASP A 158 -6.94 -19.26 -1.39
CA ASP A 158 -6.53 -20.52 -0.76
C ASP A 158 -5.88 -21.48 -1.78
N LEU A 159 -6.40 -21.54 -3.01
CA LEU A 159 -5.76 -22.26 -4.11
C LEU A 159 -4.38 -21.70 -4.46
N ARG A 160 -4.21 -20.36 -4.51
CA ARG A 160 -2.89 -19.74 -4.75
C ARG A 160 -1.88 -20.06 -3.66
N LYS A 161 -2.29 -19.98 -2.39
CA LYS A 161 -1.41 -20.37 -1.26
C LYS A 161 -0.99 -21.82 -1.37
N PHE A 162 -1.93 -22.71 -1.69
CA PHE A 162 -1.64 -24.13 -1.84
C PHE A 162 -0.77 -24.43 -3.07
N LYS A 163 -0.97 -23.71 -4.18
CA LYS A 163 -0.09 -23.75 -5.36
C LYS A 163 1.36 -23.44 -4.98
N ASN A 164 1.59 -22.33 -4.27
CA ASN A 164 2.92 -21.93 -3.81
C ASN A 164 3.53 -22.98 -2.87
N PHE A 165 2.73 -23.56 -1.97
CA PHE A 165 3.16 -24.66 -1.12
C PHE A 165 3.61 -25.89 -1.95
N LEU A 166 2.86 -26.29 -2.97
CA LEU A 166 3.24 -27.40 -3.85
C LEU A 166 4.53 -27.11 -4.63
N LEU A 167 4.66 -25.89 -5.15
CA LEU A 167 5.86 -25.46 -5.88
C LEU A 167 7.09 -25.45 -4.98
N GLN A 168 6.98 -24.94 -3.74
CA GLN A 168 8.05 -25.01 -2.75
C GLN A 168 8.49 -26.46 -2.48
N LYS A 169 7.52 -27.37 -2.27
CA LYS A 169 7.81 -28.79 -2.07
C LYS A 169 8.52 -29.40 -3.29
N LEU A 170 8.02 -29.17 -4.50
CA LEU A 170 8.60 -29.69 -5.75
C LEU A 170 10.00 -29.14 -6.04
N ALA A 171 10.18 -27.84 -5.79
CA ALA A 171 11.40 -27.11 -6.05
C ALA A 171 12.51 -27.54 -5.09
N PHE A 172 12.24 -27.63 -3.79
CA PHE A 172 13.30 -27.68 -2.79
C PHE A 172 13.29 -28.93 -1.91
N GLU A 173 12.13 -29.53 -1.63
CA GLU A 173 12.02 -30.51 -0.53
C GLU A 173 11.87 -31.96 -1.02
N LEU A 174 11.08 -32.20 -2.07
CA LEU A 174 10.74 -33.56 -2.48
C LEU A 174 11.89 -34.25 -3.22
N THR A 175 12.18 -35.49 -2.80
CA THR A 175 13.13 -36.39 -3.45
C THR A 175 12.49 -37.71 -3.90
N ASP A 176 11.38 -38.13 -3.27
CA ASP A 176 10.68 -39.36 -3.62
C ASP A 176 9.94 -39.24 -4.97
N PRO A 177 10.18 -40.13 -5.96
CA PRO A 177 9.56 -40.04 -7.28
C PRO A 177 8.03 -40.14 -7.26
N ASP A 178 7.45 -40.93 -6.37
CA ASP A 178 6.00 -41.02 -6.25
C ASP A 178 5.45 -39.71 -5.69
N CYS A 179 5.99 -39.18 -4.59
CA CYS A 179 5.65 -37.86 -4.04
C CYS A 179 5.70 -36.77 -5.12
N ILE A 180 6.78 -36.71 -5.90
CA ILE A 180 6.92 -35.76 -7.01
C ILE A 180 5.79 -35.93 -8.03
N ARG A 181 5.49 -37.16 -8.46
CA ARG A 181 4.43 -37.44 -9.43
C ARG A 181 3.07 -36.95 -8.93
N TYR A 182 2.74 -37.19 -7.67
CA TYR A 182 1.45 -36.78 -7.09
C TYR A 182 1.39 -35.28 -6.79
N CYS A 183 2.48 -34.65 -6.33
CA CYS A 183 2.52 -33.20 -6.19
C CYS A 183 2.31 -32.51 -7.54
N LYS A 184 2.95 -33.02 -8.60
CA LYS A 184 2.69 -32.57 -9.97
C LYS A 184 1.23 -32.74 -10.35
N ARG A 185 0.62 -33.88 -10.04
CA ARG A 185 -0.80 -34.14 -10.28
C ARG A 185 -1.71 -33.15 -9.55
N ALA A 186 -1.45 -32.90 -8.26
CA ALA A 186 -2.16 -31.91 -7.46
C ALA A 186 -2.02 -30.50 -8.03
N LEU A 187 -0.80 -30.10 -8.42
CA LEU A 187 -0.53 -28.80 -9.01
C LEU A 187 -1.33 -28.58 -10.31
N ARG A 188 -1.41 -29.58 -11.20
CA ARG A 188 -2.26 -29.51 -12.42
C ARG A 188 -3.74 -29.32 -12.10
N SER A 189 -4.25 -30.02 -11.08
CA SER A 189 -5.64 -29.86 -10.65
C SER A 189 -5.90 -28.50 -9.99
N VAL A 190 -4.93 -27.98 -9.23
CA VAL A 190 -5.00 -26.62 -8.67
C VAL A 190 -5.02 -25.59 -9.80
N ASN A 191 -4.15 -25.72 -10.80
CA ASN A 191 -4.12 -24.84 -11.96
C ASN A 191 -5.46 -24.87 -12.74
N ASN A 192 -6.08 -26.05 -12.87
CA ASN A 192 -7.42 -26.13 -13.45
C ASN A 192 -8.47 -25.35 -12.64
N GLU A 193 -8.50 -25.51 -11.32
CA GLU A 193 -9.47 -24.81 -10.46
C GLU A 193 -9.22 -23.30 -10.42
N LEU A 194 -7.95 -22.85 -10.38
CA LEU A 194 -7.60 -21.44 -10.51
C LEU A 194 -8.12 -20.85 -11.82
N ASN A 195 -7.95 -21.56 -12.94
CA ASN A 195 -8.50 -21.14 -14.23
C ASN A 195 -10.03 -21.06 -14.21
N VAL A 196 -10.72 -22.00 -13.54
CA VAL A 196 -12.18 -21.94 -13.37
C VAL A 196 -12.60 -20.73 -12.54
N CYS A 197 -11.90 -20.41 -11.45
CA CYS A 197 -12.16 -19.22 -10.64
C CYS A 197 -11.98 -17.93 -11.47
N MET A 198 -10.87 -17.80 -12.20
CA MET A 198 -10.59 -16.63 -13.05
C MET A 198 -11.64 -16.43 -14.15
N GLN A 199 -12.13 -17.51 -14.76
CA GLN A 199 -13.19 -17.43 -15.77
C GLN A 199 -14.55 -17.03 -15.19
N ARG A 200 -14.83 -17.37 -13.93
CA ARG A 200 -16.09 -17.02 -13.26
C ARG A 200 -16.08 -15.61 -12.68
N ILE A 201 -14.92 -15.12 -12.29
CA ILE A 201 -14.75 -13.84 -11.59
C ILE A 201 -13.73 -13.00 -12.37
N PRO A 202 -14.20 -12.21 -13.36
CA PRO A 202 -13.31 -11.51 -14.29
C PRO A 202 -12.25 -10.63 -13.62
N HIS A 203 -12.58 -9.96 -12.51
CA HIS A 203 -11.62 -9.10 -11.82
C HIS A 203 -10.44 -9.90 -11.23
N LEU A 204 -10.60 -11.18 -10.90
CA LEU A 204 -9.47 -12.02 -10.45
C LEU A 204 -8.53 -12.35 -11.60
N GLN A 205 -9.06 -12.47 -12.83
CA GLN A 205 -8.25 -12.62 -14.03
C GLN A 205 -7.47 -11.33 -14.30
N GLU A 206 -8.14 -10.17 -14.22
CA GLU A 206 -7.51 -8.86 -14.38
C GLU A 206 -6.42 -8.65 -13.33
N GLU A 207 -6.71 -8.86 -12.05
CA GLU A 207 -5.74 -8.77 -10.95
C GLU A 207 -4.51 -9.65 -11.19
N TYR A 208 -4.74 -10.90 -11.60
CA TYR A 208 -3.67 -11.85 -11.87
C TYR A 208 -2.83 -11.47 -13.10
N ILE A 209 -3.47 -11.01 -14.18
CA ILE A 209 -2.80 -10.48 -15.37
C ILE A 209 -1.98 -9.23 -15.03
N GLU A 210 -2.58 -8.30 -14.31
CA GLU A 210 -1.91 -7.10 -13.88
C GLU A 210 -0.68 -7.46 -13.07
N GLN A 211 -0.77 -8.40 -12.10
CA GLN A 211 0.35 -8.81 -11.26
C GLN A 211 1.57 -9.16 -12.11
N LEU A 212 1.35 -9.95 -13.14
CA LEU A 212 2.39 -10.42 -14.05
C LEU A 212 2.94 -9.32 -14.99
N ILE A 213 2.10 -8.40 -15.48
CA ILE A 213 2.62 -7.23 -16.23
C ILE A 213 3.45 -6.31 -15.32
N GLY A 214 3.06 -6.25 -14.05
CA GLY A 214 3.85 -5.63 -13.00
C GLY A 214 5.26 -6.19 -12.98
N ASP A 215 5.40 -7.52 -13.01
CA ASP A 215 6.67 -8.24 -12.89
C ASP A 215 7.64 -7.96 -14.07
N GLU A 216 7.16 -7.74 -15.30
CA GLU A 216 8.02 -7.46 -16.47
C GLU A 216 8.59 -6.03 -16.48
N ASN A 217 7.73 -5.02 -16.27
CA ASN A 217 8.17 -3.64 -16.09
C ASN A 217 9.02 -3.50 -14.81
N GLN A 218 8.65 -4.24 -13.77
CA GLN A 218 9.42 -4.39 -12.54
C GLN A 218 10.79 -4.98 -12.82
N ALA A 219 10.96 -6.01 -13.65
CA ALA A 219 12.30 -6.56 -13.91
C ALA A 219 13.26 -5.51 -14.49
N THR A 220 12.78 -4.68 -15.42
CA THR A 220 13.59 -3.61 -16.04
C THR A 220 13.92 -2.50 -15.04
N TRP A 221 12.92 -2.01 -14.32
CA TRP A 221 13.10 -0.90 -13.37
C TRP A 221 13.77 -1.33 -12.07
N SER A 222 13.49 -2.54 -11.58
CA SER A 222 14.11 -3.11 -10.39
C SER A 222 15.59 -3.28 -10.64
N SER A 223 16.02 -3.82 -11.79
CA SER A 223 17.46 -3.91 -12.09
C SER A 223 18.13 -2.52 -12.07
N ALA A 224 17.49 -1.50 -12.67
CA ALA A 224 17.98 -0.12 -12.64
C ALA A 224 18.04 0.48 -11.22
N ILE A 225 17.04 0.20 -10.39
CA ILE A 225 16.93 0.73 -9.02
C ILE A 225 17.82 -0.04 -8.03
N GLU A 226 17.93 -1.36 -8.17
CA GLU A 226 18.78 -2.25 -7.36
C GLU A 226 20.27 -2.03 -7.66
N SER A 227 20.62 -1.62 -8.89
CA SER A 227 22.00 -1.25 -9.26
C SER A 227 22.41 0.14 -8.78
N LEU A 228 21.52 0.91 -8.14
CA LEU A 228 21.87 2.23 -7.62
C LEU A 228 22.89 2.13 -6.49
N THR A 229 24.01 2.83 -6.67
CA THR A 229 24.99 3.02 -5.61
C THR A 229 24.42 3.85 -4.47
N ARG A 230 25.03 3.74 -3.28
CA ARG A 230 24.66 4.54 -2.10
C ARG A 230 24.67 6.04 -2.38
N ASP A 231 25.62 6.52 -3.18
CA ASP A 231 25.73 7.94 -3.50
C ASP A 231 24.67 8.40 -4.49
N GLN A 232 24.31 7.56 -5.47
CA GLN A 232 23.15 7.80 -6.34
C GLN A 232 21.86 7.83 -5.52
N LEU A 233 21.66 6.90 -4.58
CA LEU A 233 20.49 6.91 -3.69
C LEU A 233 20.42 8.20 -2.86
N LYS A 234 21.52 8.63 -2.24
CA LYS A 234 21.58 9.92 -1.51
C LYS A 234 21.22 11.09 -2.41
N GLU A 235 21.72 11.10 -3.64
CA GLU A 235 21.45 12.16 -4.61
C GLU A 235 19.98 12.16 -5.02
N ILE A 236 19.42 10.99 -5.35
CA ILE A 236 18.00 10.79 -5.62
C ILE A 236 17.15 11.30 -4.46
N TYR A 237 17.46 10.92 -3.23
CA TYR A 237 16.73 11.38 -2.05
C TYR A 237 16.81 12.89 -1.86
N THR A 238 17.98 13.47 -2.06
CA THR A 238 18.20 14.92 -1.99
C THR A 238 17.30 15.63 -2.99
N VAL A 239 17.29 15.16 -4.24
CA VAL A 239 16.47 15.73 -5.31
C VAL A 239 14.97 15.55 -5.02
N MET A 240 14.53 14.35 -4.65
CA MET A 240 13.13 14.06 -4.36
C MET A 240 12.59 14.89 -3.19
N ARG A 241 13.40 15.22 -2.18
CA ARG A 241 12.93 15.92 -0.98
C ARG A 241 12.90 17.45 -1.09
N LYS A 242 13.56 18.06 -2.09
CA LYS A 242 13.52 19.52 -2.29
C LYS A 242 12.08 20.04 -2.43
N LYS A 243 11.77 21.20 -1.86
CA LYS A 243 10.42 21.81 -1.84
C LYS A 243 10.49 23.30 -2.19
N PRO A 244 10.10 23.70 -3.43
CA PRO A 244 9.81 22.88 -4.62
C PRO A 244 11.08 22.26 -5.26
N PRO A 245 10.98 21.24 -6.13
CA PRO A 245 12.10 20.87 -6.98
C PRO A 245 12.35 21.99 -8.01
N SER A 246 13.61 22.20 -8.37
CA SER A 246 14.00 23.08 -9.48
C SER A 246 13.70 22.43 -10.84
N GLU A 247 13.72 23.20 -11.93
CA GLU A 247 13.55 22.65 -13.29
C GLU A 247 14.66 21.65 -13.66
N GLU A 248 15.86 21.82 -13.12
CA GLU A 248 17.00 20.92 -13.33
C GLU A 248 16.90 19.60 -12.52
N ASP A 249 16.12 19.61 -11.44
CA ASP A 249 15.96 18.45 -10.57
C ASP A 249 15.18 17.31 -11.26
N ILE A 250 14.22 17.62 -12.13
CA ILE A 250 13.38 16.59 -12.79
C ILE A 250 14.18 15.77 -13.81
N PRO A 251 14.91 16.38 -14.77
CA PRO A 251 15.76 15.63 -15.70
C PRO A 251 16.85 14.83 -14.97
N LYS A 252 17.42 15.41 -13.91
CA LYS A 252 18.43 14.76 -13.09
C LYS A 252 17.88 13.52 -12.38
N LEU A 253 16.71 13.63 -11.73
CA LEU A 253 16.05 12.50 -11.07
C LEU A 253 15.72 11.39 -12.08
N LYS A 254 15.21 11.76 -13.27
CA LYS A 254 14.93 10.83 -14.35
C LYS A 254 16.20 10.12 -14.82
N GLN A 255 17.30 10.84 -15.03
CA GLN A 255 18.57 10.25 -15.45
C GLN A 255 19.12 9.27 -14.41
N LEU A 256 18.96 9.57 -13.12
CA LEU A 256 19.43 8.72 -12.04
C LEU A 256 18.58 7.44 -11.90
N LEU A 257 17.26 7.55 -11.91
CA LEU A 257 16.36 6.42 -11.69
C LEU A 257 16.10 5.57 -12.93
N PHE A 258 16.08 6.21 -14.11
CA PHE A 258 15.60 5.60 -15.35
C PHE A 258 16.56 5.89 -16.52
N PRO A 259 17.86 5.56 -16.39
CA PRO A 259 18.83 5.79 -17.46
C PRO A 259 18.40 5.04 -18.73
N GLY A 260 18.33 5.75 -19.86
CA GLY A 260 17.95 5.16 -21.15
C GLY A 260 16.44 5.00 -21.39
N LEU A 261 15.57 5.52 -20.51
CA LEU A 261 14.12 5.49 -20.67
C LEU A 261 13.55 6.90 -20.92
N PRO A 262 13.77 7.48 -22.12
CA PRO A 262 13.39 8.87 -22.42
C PRO A 262 11.86 9.09 -22.49
N HIS A 263 11.07 8.03 -22.64
CA HIS A 263 9.60 8.07 -22.69
C HIS A 263 8.93 8.21 -21.32
N LEU A 264 9.69 8.13 -20.22
CA LEU A 264 9.13 8.31 -18.87
C LEU A 264 9.10 9.79 -18.49
N GLN A 265 7.94 10.34 -18.18
CA GLN A 265 7.80 11.67 -17.60
C GLN A 265 7.65 11.60 -16.08
N LEU A 266 8.28 12.53 -15.35
CA LEU A 266 8.14 12.65 -13.91
C LEU A 266 7.47 13.97 -13.54
N SER A 267 6.45 13.91 -12.69
CA SER A 267 5.83 15.10 -12.11
C SER A 267 5.61 14.93 -10.61
N ARG A 268 5.78 16.00 -9.83
CA ARG A 268 5.65 15.92 -8.37
C ARG A 268 4.18 15.98 -7.97
N LEU A 269 3.76 15.07 -7.08
CA LEU A 269 2.41 15.04 -6.49
C LEU A 269 2.34 15.68 -5.10
N GLY A 270 3.47 15.80 -4.42
CA GLY A 270 3.59 16.46 -3.12
C GLY A 270 3.94 15.49 -1.99
N GLY A 271 3.42 15.78 -0.79
CA GLY A 271 3.62 14.98 0.42
C GLY A 271 4.53 15.65 1.46
N SER A 272 4.04 15.69 2.71
CA SER A 272 4.78 16.25 3.85
C SER A 272 5.89 15.31 4.32
N ASN A 273 5.51 14.06 4.62
CA ASN A 273 6.40 13.03 5.18
C ASN A 273 7.07 12.15 4.12
N ASN A 274 6.36 11.83 3.05
CA ASN A 274 6.84 11.06 1.90
C ASN A 274 6.97 12.00 0.71
N SER A 275 7.95 11.78 -0.16
CA SER A 275 8.02 12.48 -1.45
C SER A 275 7.36 11.62 -2.52
N ASN A 276 6.20 12.07 -3.00
CA ASN A 276 5.39 11.37 -3.98
C ASN A 276 5.52 12.04 -5.35
N TRP A 277 5.78 11.23 -6.36
CA TRP A 277 5.97 11.61 -7.75
C TRP A 277 5.12 10.70 -8.63
N LYS A 278 4.56 11.26 -9.68
CA LYS A 278 3.88 10.53 -10.75
C LYS A 278 4.90 10.25 -11.85
N ILE A 279 4.91 9.01 -12.32
CA ILE A 279 5.57 8.59 -13.55
C ILE A 279 4.47 8.43 -14.60
N LEU A 280 4.66 8.98 -15.80
CA LEU A 280 3.85 8.68 -16.99
C LEU A 280 4.75 8.00 -18.02
N ASP A 281 4.38 6.81 -18.45
CA ASP A 281 5.02 6.11 -19.56
C ASP A 281 4.33 6.51 -20.87
N GLU A 282 5.02 7.30 -21.70
CA GLU A 282 4.46 7.80 -22.96
C GLU A 282 4.26 6.71 -24.02
N HIS A 283 4.91 5.55 -23.90
CA HIS A 283 4.75 4.47 -24.87
C HIS A 283 3.38 3.79 -24.75
N ASN A 284 2.90 3.60 -23.51
CA ASN A 284 1.67 2.86 -23.23
C ASN A 284 0.59 3.70 -22.51
N GLY A 285 0.90 4.95 -22.16
CA GLY A 285 0.01 5.86 -21.44
C GLY A 285 -0.22 5.51 -19.97
N ARG A 286 0.53 4.57 -19.40
CA ARG A 286 0.34 4.12 -18.01
C ARG A 286 0.98 5.07 -17.03
N GLU A 287 0.36 5.15 -15.85
CA GLU A 287 0.78 6.05 -14.79
C GLU A 287 1.16 5.26 -13.53
N TYR A 288 2.23 5.69 -12.88
CA TYR A 288 2.78 5.05 -11.69
C TYR A 288 3.09 6.07 -10.61
N MET A 289 3.16 5.62 -9.36
CA MET A 289 3.53 6.43 -8.21
C MET A 289 4.93 6.04 -7.76
N LEU A 290 5.88 6.95 -7.93
CA LEU A 290 7.20 6.87 -7.32
C LEU A 290 7.15 7.53 -5.93
N ARG A 291 7.50 6.77 -4.90
CA ARG A 291 7.50 7.23 -3.52
C ARG A 291 8.88 7.08 -2.92
N CYS A 292 9.38 8.15 -2.30
CA CYS A 292 10.47 8.09 -1.35
C CYS A 292 9.92 8.27 0.06
N ALA A 293 10.05 7.24 0.89
CA ALA A 293 9.47 7.20 2.22
C ALA A 293 10.51 6.69 3.23
N LYS A 294 10.42 7.08 4.50
CA LYS A 294 11.16 6.34 5.54
C LYS A 294 10.72 4.87 5.53
N PRO A 295 11.63 3.89 5.60
CA PRO A 295 11.30 2.49 5.57
C PRO A 295 10.42 2.16 6.77
N MET A 296 9.63 1.13 6.59
CA MET A 296 8.91 0.50 7.68
C MET A 296 9.93 -0.30 8.49
N GLY A 297 9.94 -0.16 9.82
CA GLY A 297 10.74 -1.03 10.67
C GLY A 297 10.36 -2.50 10.45
N ALA A 298 11.31 -3.41 10.68
CA ALA A 298 11.21 -4.85 10.42
C ALA A 298 10.38 -5.64 11.46
N PRO A 299 9.12 -5.26 11.74
CA PRO A 299 8.10 -6.31 11.80
C PRO A 299 7.01 -6.19 10.74
N ASN A 300 6.94 -5.09 9.99
CA ASN A 300 5.78 -4.86 9.12
C ASN A 300 5.85 -5.53 7.75
N ALA A 301 7.05 -5.86 7.23
CA ALA A 301 7.19 -6.48 5.91
C ALA A 301 6.53 -7.88 5.84
N ASP A 302 6.78 -8.74 6.83
CA ASP A 302 6.18 -10.08 6.92
C ASP A 302 4.65 -10.02 7.02
N ILE A 303 4.13 -9.05 7.77
CA ILE A 303 2.69 -8.83 7.91
C ILE A 303 2.09 -8.46 6.56
N LEU A 304 2.68 -7.48 5.87
CA LEU A 304 2.21 -7.04 4.57
C LEU A 304 2.30 -8.17 3.54
N HIS A 305 3.37 -8.97 3.57
CA HIS A 305 3.49 -10.15 2.74
C HIS A 305 2.34 -11.14 3.03
N LYS A 306 2.07 -11.47 4.30
CA LYS A 306 0.95 -12.34 4.69
C LYS A 306 -0.39 -11.80 4.21
N LEU A 307 -0.63 -10.49 4.35
CA LEU A 307 -1.87 -9.84 3.90
C LEU A 307 -1.99 -9.82 2.37
N SER A 308 -0.88 -9.65 1.65
CA SER A 308 -0.84 -9.70 0.18
C SER A 308 -1.12 -11.08 -0.40
N LEU A 309 -1.10 -12.14 0.42
CA LEU A 309 -1.43 -13.49 -0.02
C LEU A 309 -2.93 -13.82 0.15
N GLY A 310 -3.74 -12.89 0.66
CA GLY A 310 -5.16 -13.09 0.92
C GLY A 310 -6.05 -12.04 0.25
N PRO A 311 -7.37 -12.08 0.52
CA PRO A 311 -8.34 -11.13 -0.04
C PRO A 311 -8.04 -9.67 0.27
N ALA A 312 -7.31 -9.40 1.36
CA ALA A 312 -6.89 -8.05 1.72
C ALA A 312 -5.95 -7.43 0.67
N GLN A 313 -5.29 -8.22 -0.19
CA GLN A 313 -4.43 -7.74 -1.27
C GLN A 313 -5.13 -6.69 -2.14
N GLN A 314 -6.41 -6.91 -2.46
CA GLN A 314 -7.21 -6.01 -3.31
C GLN A 314 -7.45 -4.63 -2.69
N LEU A 315 -7.22 -4.52 -1.39
CA LEU A 315 -7.36 -3.28 -0.63
C LEU A 315 -6.05 -2.51 -0.56
N PHE A 316 -4.94 -3.02 -1.08
CA PHE A 316 -3.65 -2.33 -1.03
C PHE A 316 -3.29 -1.73 -2.39
N ALA A 317 -2.64 -0.56 -2.35
CA ALA A 317 -2.03 0.00 -3.54
C ALA A 317 -0.97 -0.98 -4.04
N LYS A 318 -1.13 -1.45 -5.26
CA LYS A 318 -0.21 -2.43 -5.83
C LYS A 318 1.20 -1.86 -5.89
N THR A 319 2.12 -2.52 -5.21
CA THR A 319 3.54 -2.15 -5.22
C THR A 319 4.28 -3.01 -6.23
N TYR A 320 4.86 -2.37 -7.24
CA TYR A 320 5.68 -3.04 -8.25
C TYR A 320 7.13 -3.12 -7.79
N ILE A 321 7.67 -2.08 -7.16
CA ILE A 321 9.07 -2.03 -6.75
C ILE A 321 9.14 -1.45 -5.36
N SER A 322 10.00 -2.00 -4.51
CA SER A 322 10.35 -1.39 -3.24
C SER A 322 11.79 -1.74 -2.90
N THR A 323 12.65 -0.73 -2.75
CA THR A 323 13.96 -0.93 -2.14
C THR A 323 13.77 -1.01 -0.62
N LEU A 324 14.22 -2.11 -0.01
CA LEU A 324 14.38 -2.18 1.44
C LEU A 324 15.78 -1.64 1.77
N PRO A 325 15.91 -0.57 2.58
CA PRO A 325 17.19 -0.11 3.06
C PRO A 325 17.66 -0.99 4.22
N GLU A 326 18.09 -2.22 3.93
CA GLU A 326 18.48 -3.19 4.98
C GLU A 326 19.93 -3.00 5.49
N ASN A 327 20.72 -2.10 4.89
CA ASN A 327 22.14 -1.90 5.22
C ASN A 327 22.48 -0.62 6.03
N ILE A 328 21.58 -0.13 6.87
CA ILE A 328 21.85 1.11 7.65
C ILE A 328 21.82 0.89 9.15
N GLU A 329 21.24 -0.20 9.65
CA GLU A 329 21.33 -0.48 11.08
C GLU A 329 22.70 -1.07 11.50
N THR A 330 23.41 -1.77 10.61
CA THR A 330 24.68 -2.46 10.95
C THR A 330 25.95 -1.60 10.82
N MET A 331 25.88 -0.38 10.27
CA MET A 331 27.07 0.49 10.08
C MET A 331 27.14 1.73 10.98
N PHE A 332 26.20 1.92 11.92
CA PHE A 332 26.15 3.15 12.74
C PHE A 332 26.50 2.94 14.23
N THR A 333 27.11 1.81 14.60
CA THR A 333 27.49 1.51 16.00
C THR A 333 28.99 1.64 16.31
N LEU A 334 29.81 2.32 15.50
CA LEU A 334 31.28 2.31 15.74
C LEU A 334 32.03 3.65 15.71
N ASP A 335 31.37 4.80 15.82
CA ASP A 335 32.11 6.01 16.21
C ASP A 335 31.28 6.92 17.12
N GLU A 336 31.48 6.77 18.44
CA GLU A 336 30.81 7.55 19.49
C GLU A 336 31.12 9.05 19.40
N ASN A 337 32.07 9.48 18.56
CA ASN A 337 32.55 10.86 18.49
C ASN A 337 32.22 11.59 17.18
N ILE A 338 31.53 10.97 16.22
CA ILE A 338 31.12 11.65 14.99
C ILE A 338 29.62 11.49 14.76
N SER A 339 28.86 12.45 15.30
CA SER A 339 27.44 12.63 15.00
C SER A 339 27.27 13.10 13.55
N TYR A 340 27.40 12.17 12.59
CA TYR A 340 26.85 12.42 11.26
C TYR A 340 25.32 12.41 11.37
N PRO A 341 24.59 13.33 10.73
CA PRO A 341 23.14 13.29 10.74
C PRO A 341 22.65 11.99 10.11
N VAL A 342 22.19 11.08 10.99
CA VAL A 342 21.64 9.72 10.76
C VAL A 342 20.39 9.71 9.86
N SER A 343 20.03 10.82 9.20
CA SER A 343 18.69 11.03 8.64
C SER A 343 18.53 10.73 7.15
N LEU A 344 19.61 10.68 6.35
CA LEU A 344 19.50 10.51 4.89
C LEU A 344 19.43 9.06 4.44
N GLY A 345 20.03 8.15 5.20
CA GLY A 345 20.14 6.74 4.83
C GLY A 345 18.80 5.98 4.83
N ASN A 346 17.94 6.23 5.82
CA ASN A 346 16.76 5.40 6.06
C ASN A 346 15.59 5.85 5.19
N HIS A 347 15.69 5.70 3.87
CA HIS A 347 14.53 5.87 2.99
C HIS A 347 14.43 4.66 2.07
N SER A 348 13.21 4.21 1.80
CA SER A 348 12.88 3.29 0.72
C SER A 348 12.41 4.10 -0.49
N ILE A 349 12.76 3.61 -1.67
CA ILE A 349 12.17 4.03 -2.93
C ILE A 349 11.20 2.93 -3.35
N SER A 350 9.95 3.28 -3.58
CA SER A 350 8.97 2.34 -4.10
C SER A 350 8.27 2.90 -5.34
N ILE A 351 7.94 2.01 -6.28
CA ILE A 351 7.06 2.31 -7.41
C ILE A 351 5.79 1.49 -7.21
N SER A 352 4.66 2.15 -7.15
CA SER A 352 3.34 1.55 -6.99
C SER A 352 2.40 2.02 -8.10
N GLU A 353 1.18 1.48 -8.13
CA GLU A 353 0.12 2.00 -8.98
C GLU A 353 -0.17 3.46 -8.65
N TYR A 354 -0.47 4.25 -9.68
CA TYR A 354 -0.99 5.59 -9.51
C TYR A 354 -2.52 5.54 -9.47
N ILE A 355 -3.10 6.22 -8.47
CA ILE A 355 -4.55 6.31 -8.31
C ILE A 355 -4.95 7.79 -8.52
N PRO A 356 -5.51 8.14 -9.70
CA PRO A 356 -5.73 9.53 -10.09
C PRO A 356 -6.80 10.23 -9.25
N GLU A 357 -7.75 9.49 -8.69
CA GLU A 357 -8.78 10.07 -7.83
C GLU A 357 -8.21 10.55 -6.49
N GLY A 358 -7.00 10.12 -6.11
CA GLY A 358 -6.34 10.57 -4.89
C GLY A 358 -7.00 10.07 -3.61
N ASP A 359 -6.71 10.74 -2.50
CA ASP A 359 -7.19 10.33 -1.18
C ASP A 359 -8.66 10.69 -0.88
N LEU A 360 -9.25 10.07 0.14
CA LEU A 360 -10.65 10.30 0.51
C LEU A 360 -10.91 11.75 0.94
N GLN A 361 -9.90 12.48 1.42
CA GLN A 361 -10.04 13.89 1.74
C GLN A 361 -10.15 14.72 0.46
N ALA A 362 -9.30 14.45 -0.53
CA ALA A 362 -9.37 15.05 -1.87
C ALA A 362 -10.69 14.71 -2.56
N GLN A 363 -11.16 13.46 -2.47
CA GLN A 363 -12.46 13.04 -2.98
C GLN A 363 -13.59 13.85 -2.34
N ARG A 364 -13.60 13.96 -1.01
CA ARG A 364 -14.62 14.74 -0.29
C ARG A 364 -14.58 16.23 -0.67
N ASN A 365 -13.39 16.79 -0.88
CA ASN A 365 -13.23 18.19 -1.28
C ASN A 365 -13.81 18.49 -2.66
N ARG A 366 -13.80 17.52 -3.59
CA ARG A 366 -14.42 17.67 -4.92
C ARG A 366 -15.94 17.78 -4.88
N LEU A 367 -16.59 17.32 -3.81
CA LEU A 367 -18.04 17.48 -3.62
C LEU A 367 -18.45 18.92 -3.23
N GLY A 368 -17.48 19.81 -2.97
CA GLY A 368 -17.74 21.18 -2.57
C GLY A 368 -18.20 21.34 -1.11
N ASP A 369 -18.62 22.57 -0.77
CA ASP A 369 -18.91 22.97 0.60
C ASP A 369 -20.26 22.50 1.13
N VAL A 370 -21.24 22.38 0.25
CA VAL A 370 -22.62 22.03 0.59
C VAL A 370 -23.09 20.92 -0.35
N PRO A 371 -22.57 19.69 -0.22
CA PRO A 371 -23.04 18.57 -1.02
C PRO A 371 -24.50 18.24 -0.67
N GLU A 372 -25.21 17.62 -1.61
CA GLU A 372 -26.55 17.12 -1.34
C GLU A 372 -26.47 16.02 -0.24
N PRO A 373 -27.29 16.11 0.84
CA PRO A 373 -27.15 15.22 1.98
C PRO A 373 -27.31 13.72 1.67
N ASN A 374 -28.20 13.31 0.76
CA ASN A 374 -28.33 11.91 0.38
C ASN A 374 -27.11 11.40 -0.37
N GLU A 375 -26.61 12.13 -1.36
CA GLU A 375 -25.41 11.77 -2.13
C GLU A 375 -24.19 11.66 -1.22
N LEU A 376 -24.01 12.61 -0.29
CA LEU A 376 -22.95 12.55 0.70
C LEU A 376 -23.10 11.31 1.61
N THR A 377 -24.31 11.02 2.05
CA THR A 377 -24.62 9.85 2.89
C THR A 377 -24.34 8.55 2.17
N ILE A 378 -24.75 8.42 0.91
CA ILE A 378 -24.52 7.22 0.08
C ILE A 378 -23.02 7.00 -0.09
N GLN A 379 -22.27 8.03 -0.47
CA GLN A 379 -20.82 7.93 -0.62
C GLN A 379 -20.12 7.59 0.70
N ALA A 380 -20.48 8.27 1.80
CA ALA A 380 -19.90 7.99 3.11
C ALA A 380 -20.19 6.56 3.57
N THR A 381 -21.43 6.09 3.45
CA THR A 381 -21.77 4.71 3.83
C THR A 381 -21.09 3.67 2.95
N ASP A 382 -20.98 3.88 1.63
CA ASP A 382 -20.26 2.98 0.74
C ASP A 382 -18.77 2.88 1.12
N ILE A 383 -18.11 4.03 1.34
CA ILE A 383 -16.68 4.11 1.73
C ILE A 383 -16.44 3.46 3.09
N PHE A 384 -17.19 3.85 4.11
CA PHE A 384 -16.94 3.40 5.47
C PHE A 384 -17.38 1.95 5.71
N SER A 385 -18.33 1.42 4.92
CA SER A 385 -18.61 -0.02 4.91
C SER A 385 -17.39 -0.81 4.42
N GLN A 386 -16.71 -0.35 3.37
CA GLN A 386 -15.47 -0.98 2.89
C GLN A 386 -14.32 -0.84 3.91
N LEU A 387 -14.19 0.32 4.56
CA LEU A 387 -13.17 0.53 5.59
C LEU A 387 -13.38 -0.37 6.83
N THR A 388 -14.63 -0.55 7.28
CA THR A 388 -14.93 -1.49 8.37
C THR A 388 -14.62 -2.93 7.97
N GLN A 389 -14.92 -3.32 6.73
CA GLN A 389 -14.55 -4.62 6.18
C GLN A 389 -13.02 -4.81 6.13
N PHE A 390 -12.28 -3.78 5.71
CA PHE A 390 -10.81 -3.79 5.78
C PHE A 390 -10.32 -4.03 7.21
N GLY A 391 -10.86 -3.32 8.20
CA GLY A 391 -10.52 -3.51 9.60
C GLY A 391 -10.80 -4.95 10.09
N GLN A 392 -11.92 -5.54 9.70
CA GLN A 392 -12.23 -6.95 9.98
C GLN A 392 -11.21 -7.92 9.35
N HIS A 393 -10.80 -7.67 8.10
CA HIS A 393 -9.77 -8.47 7.43
C HIS A 393 -8.42 -8.40 8.15
N LEU A 394 -8.05 -7.25 8.71
CA LEU A 394 -6.85 -7.12 9.55
C LEU A 394 -6.98 -7.93 10.84
N LEU A 395 -8.10 -7.82 11.56
CA LEU A 395 -8.34 -8.55 12.81
C LEU A 395 -8.33 -10.08 12.60
N ALA A 396 -8.89 -10.55 11.49
CA ALA A 396 -8.83 -11.97 11.12
C ALA A 396 -7.39 -12.48 10.89
N ASN A 397 -6.43 -11.57 10.70
CA ASN A 397 -5.02 -11.86 10.51
C ASN A 397 -4.16 -11.49 11.72
N ASN A 398 -4.77 -11.19 12.89
CA ASN A 398 -4.12 -10.66 14.09
C ASN A 398 -3.33 -9.37 13.79
N CYS A 399 -3.95 -8.46 13.05
CA CYS A 399 -3.37 -7.17 12.66
C CYS A 399 -4.35 -6.04 12.92
N ALA A 400 -3.85 -4.80 12.91
CA ALA A 400 -4.66 -3.60 13.05
C ALA A 400 -4.02 -2.42 12.32
N HIS A 401 -4.83 -1.42 11.94
CA HIS A 401 -4.34 -0.16 11.40
C HIS A 401 -4.45 0.95 12.45
N THR A 402 -3.32 1.51 12.87
CA THR A 402 -3.24 2.49 13.98
C THR A 402 -3.25 3.95 13.54
N ASP A 403 -3.15 4.22 12.24
CA ASP A 403 -3.21 5.58 11.66
C ASP A 403 -4.39 5.75 10.70
N ILE A 404 -5.61 5.38 11.11
CA ILE A 404 -6.79 5.57 10.26
C ILE A 404 -7.14 7.07 10.16
N LYS A 405 -7.08 7.61 8.95
CA LYS A 405 -7.51 8.96 8.57
C LYS A 405 -7.74 9.05 7.07
N LEU A 406 -8.52 10.04 6.61
CA LEU A 406 -8.94 10.14 5.21
C LEU A 406 -7.78 10.20 4.21
N THR A 407 -6.65 10.81 4.57
CA THR A 407 -5.47 10.96 3.70
C THR A 407 -4.64 9.69 3.52
N ASN A 408 -4.89 8.64 4.30
CA ASN A 408 -4.18 7.36 4.18
C ASN A 408 -4.90 6.35 3.26
N PHE A 409 -6.14 6.65 2.87
CA PHE A 409 -6.96 5.83 1.98
C PHE A 409 -7.21 6.57 0.67
N LEU A 410 -7.03 5.88 -0.44
CA LEU A 410 -7.29 6.35 -1.79
C LEU A 410 -8.63 5.80 -2.28
N ALA A 411 -9.24 6.49 -3.24
CA ALA A 411 -10.42 5.99 -3.95
C ALA A 411 -10.01 5.51 -5.34
N LYS A 412 -10.45 4.34 -5.78
CA LYS A 412 -10.21 3.82 -7.14
C LYS A 412 -11.50 3.17 -7.63
N GLU A 413 -12.15 3.77 -8.63
CA GLU A 413 -13.36 3.18 -9.25
C GLU A 413 -14.46 2.78 -8.24
N GLY A 414 -14.67 3.60 -7.20
CA GLY A 414 -15.64 3.34 -6.12
C GLY A 414 -15.17 2.36 -5.04
N LYS A 415 -13.95 1.82 -5.15
CA LYS A 415 -13.29 1.01 -4.13
C LYS A 415 -12.31 1.85 -3.30
N ILE A 416 -12.10 1.45 -2.05
CA ILE A 416 -11.00 1.99 -1.23
C ILE A 416 -9.68 1.28 -1.54
N VAL A 417 -8.58 2.01 -1.45
CA VAL A 417 -7.24 1.46 -1.55
C VAL A 417 -6.36 2.05 -0.44
N VAL A 418 -5.76 1.21 0.37
CA VAL A 418 -4.82 1.56 1.44
C VAL A 418 -3.48 1.91 0.82
N SER A 419 -3.05 3.15 1.02
CA SER A 419 -1.80 3.65 0.44
C SER A 419 -0.68 3.81 1.45
N ASP A 420 -1.00 4.02 2.73
CA ASP A 420 -0.02 4.10 3.80
C ASP A 420 -0.12 2.88 4.71
N THR A 421 0.76 1.92 4.51
CA THR A 421 0.79 0.68 5.27
C THR A 421 1.59 0.79 6.58
N LYS A 422 2.22 1.95 6.84
CA LYS A 422 3.05 2.18 8.04
C LYS A 422 2.28 2.06 9.35
N GLY A 423 0.97 2.33 9.31
CA GLY A 423 0.07 2.21 10.44
C GLY A 423 -0.31 0.76 10.78
N ILE A 424 0.01 -0.21 9.93
CA ILE A 424 -0.35 -1.62 10.15
C ILE A 424 0.61 -2.25 11.15
N VAL A 425 0.06 -2.85 12.20
CA VAL A 425 0.80 -3.48 13.30
C VAL A 425 0.22 -4.87 13.62
N THR A 426 1.02 -5.74 14.22
CA THR A 426 0.54 -7.02 14.76
C THR A 426 -0.20 -6.85 16.08
N CYS A 427 -1.20 -7.70 16.26
CA CYS A 427 -1.92 -7.92 17.50
C CYS A 427 -1.51 -9.26 18.13
N ASN A 428 -1.84 -9.45 19.40
CA ASN A 428 -1.79 -10.79 20.00
C ASN A 428 -3.01 -11.64 19.58
N GLU A 429 -3.07 -12.88 20.08
CA GLU A 429 -4.16 -13.84 19.78
C GLU A 429 -5.56 -13.37 20.23
N ASN A 430 -5.61 -12.40 21.16
CA ASN A 430 -6.86 -11.79 21.63
C ASN A 430 -7.21 -10.51 20.85
N ASN A 431 -6.54 -10.23 19.73
CA ASN A 431 -6.67 -8.99 18.98
C ASN A 431 -6.39 -7.72 19.80
N GLU A 432 -5.43 -7.80 20.70
CA GLU A 432 -4.99 -6.65 21.47
C GLU A 432 -3.69 -6.06 20.92
N LEU A 433 -3.61 -4.72 20.94
CA LEU A 433 -2.43 -3.96 20.53
C LEU A 433 -1.34 -4.09 21.61
N ARG A 434 -0.16 -4.56 21.22
CA ARG A 434 1.02 -4.58 22.10
C ARG A 434 1.72 -3.23 22.18
N GLN A 435 1.66 -2.48 21.09
CA GLN A 435 2.23 -1.16 20.94
C GLN A 435 1.38 -0.36 19.96
N ILE A 436 1.22 0.94 20.23
CA ILE A 436 0.65 1.85 19.26
C ILE A 436 1.79 2.23 18.32
N GLY A 437 1.60 1.94 17.03
CA GLY A 437 2.53 2.34 15.98
C GLY A 437 2.48 3.84 15.71
N ALA A 438 2.77 4.24 14.47
CA ALA A 438 2.49 5.60 14.04
C ALA A 438 0.97 5.85 14.10
N ALA A 439 0.56 6.94 14.74
CA ALA A 439 -0.84 7.36 14.81
C ALA A 439 -0.94 8.88 14.81
N THR A 440 -1.91 9.41 14.08
CA THR A 440 -2.17 10.85 14.02
C THR A 440 -2.85 11.29 15.30
N LYS A 441 -2.20 12.18 16.05
CA LYS A 441 -2.59 12.57 17.41
C LYS A 441 -4.07 12.97 17.55
N ILE A 442 -4.64 13.68 16.57
CA ILE A 442 -6.04 14.13 16.62
C ILE A 442 -7.07 12.99 16.44
N TYR A 443 -6.65 11.83 15.91
CA TYR A 443 -7.50 10.64 15.81
C TYR A 443 -7.24 9.63 16.94
N LEU A 444 -6.35 9.93 17.90
CA LEU A 444 -6.03 8.98 18.97
C LEU A 444 -7.24 8.77 19.91
N PRO A 445 -7.57 7.51 20.26
CA PRO A 445 -8.56 7.23 21.29
C PRO A 445 -8.17 7.82 22.65
N PRO A 446 -9.14 8.27 23.48
CA PRO A 446 -8.87 8.98 24.74
C PRO A 446 -7.95 8.23 25.72
N GLU A 447 -8.06 6.91 25.79
CA GLU A 447 -7.26 6.02 26.64
C GLU A 447 -5.78 5.99 26.25
N HIS A 448 -5.43 6.44 25.05
CA HIS A 448 -4.07 6.48 24.55
C HIS A 448 -3.46 7.87 24.54
N ILE A 449 -4.26 8.90 24.81
CA ILE A 449 -3.78 10.27 24.90
C ILE A 449 -2.94 10.43 26.17
N GLY A 450 -1.66 10.75 25.97
CA GLY A 450 -0.74 11.03 27.07
C GLY A 450 -0.14 9.80 27.77
N THR A 451 -0.19 8.65 27.11
CA THR A 451 0.54 7.47 27.54
C THR A 451 1.84 7.38 26.75
N GLN A 452 2.99 7.43 27.43
CA GLN A 452 4.30 7.21 26.78
C GLN A 452 4.39 5.74 26.36
N SER A 453 4.33 5.42 25.05
CA SER A 453 4.66 4.16 24.32
C SER A 453 4.42 2.77 24.95
N ARG A 454 3.87 2.68 26.15
CA ARG A 454 3.62 1.51 27.00
C ARG A 454 2.22 1.61 27.61
N SER A 455 1.31 2.25 26.87
CA SER A 455 -0.12 2.26 27.18
C SER A 455 -0.60 0.82 27.40
N PRO A 456 -1.58 0.59 28.29
CA PRO A 456 -2.12 -0.75 28.48
C PRO A 456 -2.59 -1.33 27.14
N VAL A 457 -2.38 -2.64 27.03
CA VAL A 457 -2.92 -3.51 26.00
C VAL A 457 -4.38 -3.12 25.75
N SER A 458 -4.69 -2.66 24.54
CA SER A 458 -6.03 -2.21 24.16
C SER A 458 -6.59 -3.07 23.05
N SER A 459 -7.92 -3.22 23.03
CA SER A 459 -8.60 -3.90 21.92
C SER A 459 -8.30 -3.16 20.61
N ALA A 460 -7.69 -3.86 19.66
CA ALA A 460 -7.41 -3.32 18.33
C ALA A 460 -8.69 -2.91 17.61
N GLU A 461 -9.78 -3.66 17.81
CA GLU A 461 -11.07 -3.34 17.22
C GLU A 461 -11.63 -2.04 17.79
N ALA A 462 -11.62 -1.87 19.12
CA ALA A 462 -12.10 -0.66 19.77
C ALA A 462 -11.24 0.57 19.40
N PHE A 463 -9.94 0.37 19.18
CA PHE A 463 -9.04 1.41 18.68
C PHE A 463 -9.42 1.84 17.26
N MET A 464 -9.56 0.88 16.33
CA MET A 464 -9.92 1.16 14.94
C MET A 464 -11.34 1.73 14.81
N SER A 465 -12.30 1.23 15.59
CA SER A 465 -13.68 1.74 15.61
C SER A 465 -13.70 3.22 15.95
N TYR A 466 -12.97 3.63 16.99
CA TYR A 466 -12.85 5.05 17.34
C TYR A 466 -12.32 5.88 16.17
N GLN A 467 -11.20 5.47 15.55
CA GLN A 467 -10.61 6.22 14.44
C GLN A 467 -11.50 6.28 13.21
N PHE A 468 -12.20 5.19 12.87
CA PHE A 468 -13.18 5.19 11.77
C PHE A 468 -14.35 6.13 12.06
N GLY A 469 -14.86 6.17 13.30
CA GLY A 469 -15.90 7.11 13.68
C GLY A 469 -15.46 8.58 13.52
N LEU A 470 -14.22 8.90 13.90
CA LEU A 470 -13.65 10.24 13.70
C LEU A 470 -13.42 10.57 12.23
N ALA A 471 -12.91 9.62 11.44
CA ALA A 471 -12.75 9.79 9.99
C ALA A 471 -14.10 9.96 9.28
N LEU A 472 -15.15 9.27 9.74
CA LEU A 472 -16.51 9.42 9.20
C LEU A 472 -17.06 10.81 9.50
N TYR A 473 -16.89 11.30 10.73
CA TYR A 473 -17.23 12.67 11.09
C TYR A 473 -16.49 13.68 10.20
N ASP A 474 -15.17 13.53 10.07
CA ASP A 474 -14.33 14.38 9.22
C ASP A 474 -14.79 14.38 7.75
N TYR A 475 -15.14 13.21 7.20
CA TYR A 475 -15.65 13.09 5.84
C TYR A 475 -16.96 13.85 5.65
N LEU A 476 -17.88 13.77 6.62
CA LEU A 476 -19.20 14.39 6.48
C LEU A 476 -19.13 15.92 6.55
N VAL A 477 -18.43 16.46 7.56
CA VAL A 477 -18.53 17.90 7.88
C VAL A 477 -17.26 18.69 7.60
N ARG A 478 -16.12 18.04 7.31
CA ARG A 478 -14.81 18.69 7.10
C ARG A 478 -14.56 19.79 8.13
N PRO A 479 -14.47 19.43 9.43
CA PRO A 479 -14.30 20.42 10.48
C PRO A 479 -13.10 21.30 10.13
N GLN A 480 -13.28 22.62 10.18
CA GLN A 480 -12.15 23.52 10.10
C GLN A 480 -11.32 23.26 11.36
N LEU A 481 -10.20 22.55 11.19
CA LEU A 481 -9.19 22.44 12.22
C LEU A 481 -8.62 23.84 12.39
N LEU A 482 -9.27 24.64 13.24
CA LEU A 482 -8.72 25.89 13.70
C LEU A 482 -7.41 25.51 14.39
N PHE A 483 -6.30 25.84 13.74
CA PHE A 483 -5.01 25.86 14.39
C PHE A 483 -5.06 27.02 15.39
N ILE A 484 -5.69 26.77 16.54
CA ILE A 484 -5.63 27.66 17.68
C ILE A 484 -4.24 27.40 18.25
N PRO A 485 -3.28 28.33 18.16
CA PRO A 485 -1.98 28.14 18.78
C PRO A 485 -2.16 27.73 20.24
N PRO A 486 -1.31 26.85 20.78
CA PRO A 486 -1.39 26.49 22.19
C PRO A 486 -1.41 27.77 23.04
N PRO A 487 -2.25 27.85 24.10
CA PRO A 487 -2.09 28.88 25.11
C PRO A 487 -0.62 28.94 25.56
N GLU A 488 -0.09 30.13 25.84
CA GLU A 488 1.34 30.35 26.14
C GLU A 488 1.87 29.46 27.29
N ASP A 489 0.97 29.00 28.16
CA ASP A 489 1.21 28.15 29.33
C ASP A 489 1.02 26.64 29.07
N TRP A 490 0.59 26.25 27.88
CA TRP A 490 0.36 24.86 27.51
C TRP A 490 1.53 24.30 26.72
N GLY A 491 2.15 23.23 27.22
CA GLY A 491 3.05 22.42 26.39
C GLY A 491 2.29 21.82 25.19
N GLU A 492 2.96 21.61 24.04
CA GLU A 492 2.38 20.98 22.84
C GLU A 492 1.57 19.70 23.16
N TYR A 493 2.04 18.96 24.15
CA TYR A 493 1.42 17.77 24.71
C TYR A 493 0.05 18.01 25.37
N GLN A 494 -0.10 19.06 26.18
CA GLN A 494 -1.38 19.42 26.81
C GLN A 494 -2.38 19.94 25.76
N TRP A 495 -1.89 20.60 24.71
CA TRP A 495 -2.71 21.13 23.63
C TRP A 495 -3.30 20.04 22.72
N VAL A 496 -2.48 19.04 22.36
CA VAL A 496 -2.96 17.85 21.64
C VAL A 496 -4.08 17.15 22.41
N LYS A 497 -3.97 17.04 23.74
CA LYS A 497 -5.00 16.46 24.60
C LYS A 497 -6.33 17.22 24.53
N ALA A 498 -6.35 18.48 24.11
CA ALA A 498 -7.58 19.26 24.04
C ALA A 498 -8.32 19.20 22.70
N GLN A 499 -7.65 18.87 21.60
CA GLN A 499 -8.21 19.10 20.26
C GLN A 499 -9.52 18.33 20.00
N TRP A 500 -9.66 17.08 20.47
CA TRP A 500 -10.89 16.28 20.27
C TRP A 500 -11.42 15.62 21.56
N SER A 501 -10.56 15.31 22.55
CA SER A 501 -11.02 14.63 23.77
C SER A 501 -11.43 15.55 24.92
N GLN A 502 -11.14 16.87 24.86
CA GLN A 502 -11.49 17.78 25.97
C GLN A 502 -12.09 19.15 25.59
N LYS A 503 -11.91 19.68 24.38
CA LYS A 503 -12.44 21.02 24.01
C LYS A 503 -13.31 21.11 22.75
N ASN A 504 -13.42 20.04 21.97
CA ASN A 504 -14.50 19.90 20.99
C ASN A 504 -15.14 18.53 21.21
N PRO A 505 -16.21 18.41 22.04
CA PRO A 505 -17.17 17.34 21.75
C PRO A 505 -17.47 17.40 20.26
N LEU A 506 -17.52 16.26 19.57
CA LEU A 506 -17.86 16.22 18.15
C LEU A 506 -19.04 17.16 17.92
N ASP A 507 -18.81 18.20 17.12
CA ASP A 507 -19.79 19.26 16.95
C ASP A 507 -20.83 18.78 15.95
N PHE A 508 -21.97 18.32 16.47
CA PHE A 508 -23.09 17.89 15.67
C PHE A 508 -24.06 19.04 15.32
N SER A 509 -23.66 20.31 15.51
CA SER A 509 -24.45 21.47 15.08
C SER A 509 -24.42 21.73 13.58
N HIS A 510 -23.50 21.08 12.84
CA HIS A 510 -23.40 21.20 11.39
C HIS A 510 -24.74 20.85 10.70
N PRO A 511 -25.22 21.63 9.71
CA PRO A 511 -26.57 21.46 9.13
C PRO A 511 -26.87 20.06 8.59
N TYR A 512 -25.85 19.32 8.14
CA TYR A 512 -25.98 17.92 7.72
C TYR A 512 -26.68 17.05 8.79
N PHE A 513 -26.33 17.23 10.06
CA PHE A 513 -26.87 16.42 11.16
C PHE A 513 -28.34 16.71 11.46
N ASN A 514 -28.89 17.83 10.98
CA ASN A 514 -30.33 18.13 11.11
C ASN A 514 -31.20 17.35 10.09
N THR A 515 -30.59 16.59 9.19
CA THR A 515 -31.30 15.72 8.25
C THR A 515 -31.60 14.35 8.89
N PRO A 516 -32.62 13.60 8.43
CA PRO A 516 -32.87 12.24 8.91
C PRO A 516 -31.65 11.30 8.81
N GLN A 517 -30.91 11.40 7.71
CA GLN A 517 -29.68 10.65 7.45
C GLN A 517 -28.56 11.10 8.40
N GLY A 518 -28.47 12.41 8.63
CA GLY A 518 -27.53 13.00 9.56
C GLY A 518 -27.72 12.52 10.99
N GLU A 519 -28.95 12.50 11.51
CA GLU A 519 -29.22 11.97 12.85
C GLU A 519 -28.87 10.47 12.98
N ALA A 520 -29.09 9.68 11.93
CA ALA A 520 -28.66 8.28 11.89
C ALA A 520 -27.13 8.15 11.93
N MET A 521 -26.41 8.96 11.12
CA MET A 521 -24.94 8.99 11.11
C MET A 521 -24.36 9.44 12.44
N LYS A 522 -24.95 10.45 13.08
CA LYS A 522 -24.58 10.93 14.41
C LYS A 522 -24.65 9.83 15.45
N THR A 523 -25.67 8.97 15.37
CA THR A 523 -25.80 7.80 16.26
C THR A 523 -24.63 6.84 16.07
N VAL A 524 -24.32 6.47 14.81
CA VAL A 524 -23.19 5.58 14.49
C VAL A 524 -21.86 6.18 14.97
N ILE A 525 -21.58 7.44 14.63
CA ILE A 525 -20.35 8.13 15.03
C ILE A 525 -20.23 8.13 16.56
N SER A 526 -21.28 8.53 17.29
CA SER A 526 -21.25 8.60 18.76
C SER A 526 -20.97 7.25 19.41
N GLN A 527 -21.50 6.16 18.84
CA GLN A 527 -21.29 4.81 19.35
C GLN A 527 -19.89 4.27 19.00
N MET A 528 -19.37 4.55 17.81
CA MET A 528 -17.99 4.19 17.44
C MET A 528 -16.96 4.97 18.26
N THR A 529 -17.27 6.22 18.61
CA THR A 529 -16.37 7.13 19.34
C THR A 529 -16.68 7.21 20.83
N ALA A 530 -17.33 6.19 21.40
CA ALA A 530 -17.61 6.13 22.83
C ALA A 530 -16.29 6.23 23.63
N LEU A 531 -16.32 6.97 24.75
CA LEU A 531 -15.11 7.23 25.55
C LEU A 531 -14.50 5.92 26.06
N GLU A 532 -15.31 5.07 26.68
CA GLU A 532 -14.90 3.76 27.17
C GLU A 532 -14.76 2.75 26.02
N PRO A 533 -13.59 2.11 25.82
CA PRO A 533 -13.37 1.17 24.71
C PRO A 533 -14.37 0.01 24.67
N ALA A 534 -14.77 -0.50 25.84
CA ALA A 534 -15.73 -1.59 25.96
C ALA A 534 -17.16 -1.22 25.52
N ASN A 535 -17.48 0.07 25.45
CA ASN A 535 -18.77 0.58 25.01
C ASN A 535 -18.78 1.00 23.53
N ARG A 536 -17.65 0.87 22.83
CA ARG A 536 -17.58 1.22 21.41
C ARG A 536 -18.28 0.18 20.56
N MET A 537 -19.01 0.65 19.57
CA MET A 537 -19.59 -0.19 18.52
C MET A 537 -18.49 -1.01 17.85
N SER A 538 -18.73 -2.31 17.65
CA SER A 538 -17.83 -3.18 16.88
C SER A 538 -17.81 -2.80 15.39
N LEU A 539 -16.80 -3.25 14.65
CA LEU A 539 -16.73 -2.94 13.21
C LEU A 539 -17.87 -3.60 12.44
N LEU A 540 -18.34 -4.77 12.89
CA LEU A 540 -19.48 -5.47 12.28
C LEU A 540 -20.81 -4.75 12.52
N GLU A 541 -21.04 -4.24 13.72
CA GLU A 541 -22.23 -3.44 14.04
C GLU A 541 -22.22 -2.12 13.25
N ALA A 542 -21.06 -1.48 13.10
CA ALA A 542 -20.89 -0.29 12.28
C ALA A 542 -21.21 -0.59 10.81
N GLN A 543 -20.64 -1.64 10.23
CA GLN A 543 -20.92 -2.07 8.85
C GLN A 543 -22.41 -2.32 8.62
N THR A 544 -23.08 -3.01 9.57
CA THR A 544 -24.52 -3.30 9.50
C THR A 544 -25.35 -2.01 9.54
N SER A 545 -24.99 -1.09 10.43
CA SER A 545 -25.67 0.21 10.58
C SER A 545 -25.50 1.09 9.35
N LEU A 546 -24.27 1.18 8.82
CA LEU A 546 -23.96 1.93 7.59
C LEU A 546 -24.71 1.35 6.37
N SER A 547 -24.77 0.03 6.25
CA SER A 547 -25.53 -0.63 5.18
C SER A 547 -27.02 -0.33 5.27
N HIS A 548 -27.58 -0.30 6.48
CA HIS A 548 -28.98 0.08 6.70
C HIS A 548 -29.24 1.54 6.31
N ILE A 549 -28.37 2.46 6.73
CA ILE A 549 -28.46 3.89 6.38
C ILE A 549 -28.35 4.09 4.86
N ASN A 550 -27.41 3.40 4.21
CA ASN A 550 -27.23 3.43 2.75
C ASN A 550 -28.51 3.04 2.01
N ARG A 551 -29.11 1.92 2.43
CA ARG A 551 -30.36 1.44 1.84
C ARG A 551 -31.48 2.46 1.98
N LEU A 552 -31.65 3.06 3.17
CA LEU A 552 -32.66 4.11 3.38
C LEU A 552 -32.40 5.36 2.52
N ALA A 553 -31.14 5.79 2.40
CA ALA A 553 -30.78 6.94 1.59
C ALA A 553 -31.01 6.70 0.08
N ARG A 554 -30.87 5.46 -0.41
CA ARG A 554 -31.15 5.09 -1.80
C ARG A 554 -32.65 4.92 -2.07
N GLU A 555 -33.39 4.30 -1.15
CA GLU A 555 -34.83 4.05 -1.29
C GLU A 555 -35.64 5.35 -1.21
N HIS A 556 -35.23 6.27 -0.33
CA HIS A 556 -35.89 7.55 -0.18
C HIS A 556 -35.07 8.63 -0.87
N HIS A 557 -35.48 9.02 -2.08
CA HIS A 557 -35.33 10.42 -2.50
C HIS A 557 -36.21 11.22 -1.56
N TYR A 558 -35.72 11.53 -0.35
CA TYR A 558 -36.39 12.46 0.52
C TYR A 558 -36.53 13.75 -0.30
N PRO A 559 -37.75 14.18 -0.67
CA PRO A 559 -37.90 15.44 -1.37
C PRO A 559 -37.22 16.47 -0.48
N ALA A 560 -36.26 17.22 -1.05
CA ALA A 560 -35.52 18.24 -0.33
C ALA A 560 -36.52 18.99 0.54
N THR A 561 -36.41 18.85 1.86
CA THR A 561 -37.26 19.63 2.74
C THR A 561 -36.96 21.06 2.35
N PRO A 562 -37.95 21.84 1.85
CA PRO A 562 -37.67 23.16 1.33
C PRO A 562 -36.91 23.89 2.42
N VAL A 563 -35.64 24.18 2.14
CA VAL A 563 -34.78 24.92 3.06
C VAL A 563 -35.56 26.18 3.34
N ALA A 564 -36.05 26.32 4.57
CA ALA A 564 -36.70 27.54 4.99
C ALA A 564 -35.67 28.63 4.69
N GLN A 565 -35.96 29.46 3.68
CA GLN A 565 -35.09 30.58 3.34
C GLN A 565 -34.83 31.30 4.65
N ALA A 566 -33.55 31.39 5.03
CA ALA A 566 -33.17 32.17 6.19
C ALA A 566 -33.90 33.52 6.09
N PRO A 567 -34.55 33.99 7.17
CA PRO A 567 -35.33 35.22 7.11
C PRO A 567 -34.48 36.30 6.47
N THR A 568 -34.94 36.80 5.33
CA THR A 568 -34.34 37.91 4.63
C THR A 568 -34.34 39.07 5.61
N VAL A 569 -33.18 39.34 6.21
CA VAL A 569 -32.96 40.56 6.98
C VAL A 569 -33.25 41.71 6.02
N PRO A 570 -34.21 42.60 6.33
CA PRO A 570 -34.49 43.74 5.47
C PRO A 570 -33.23 44.58 5.37
N SER A 571 -32.65 44.63 4.18
CA SER A 571 -31.52 45.50 3.87
C SER A 571 -32.06 46.94 3.79
N ALA A 572 -32.19 47.57 4.95
CA ALA A 572 -32.43 49.00 5.08
C ALA A 572 -31.15 49.63 5.68
N VAL A 573 -30.11 49.70 4.84
CA VAL A 573 -29.01 50.64 5.05
C VAL A 573 -29.08 51.66 3.90
N PRO A 574 -29.18 52.97 4.19
CA PRO A 574 -29.26 53.99 3.16
C PRO A 574 -27.94 54.06 2.38
N SER A 575 -28.05 54.05 1.06
CA SER A 575 -26.94 54.18 0.13
C SER A 575 -26.16 55.48 0.36
N ALA A 576 -24.86 55.35 0.64
CA ALA A 576 -23.92 56.45 0.56
C ALA A 576 -23.73 56.89 -0.91
N PRO A 577 -23.48 58.18 -1.18
CA PRO A 577 -23.39 58.70 -2.54
C PRO A 577 -22.14 58.21 -3.27
N HIS A 578 -22.33 57.89 -4.56
CA HIS A 578 -21.28 57.52 -5.51
C HIS A 578 -20.14 58.56 -5.55
N PRO A 579 -18.87 58.15 -5.55
CA PRO A 579 -17.78 59.02 -5.96
C PRO A 579 -17.78 59.18 -7.48
N SER A 580 -17.66 60.45 -7.90
CA SER A 580 -17.51 60.90 -9.29
C SER A 580 -16.23 60.36 -9.95
N GLU A 581 -16.29 60.29 -11.28
CA GLU A 581 -15.23 59.84 -12.21
C GLU A 581 -13.83 60.41 -11.87
N PRO A 582 -12.76 59.61 -12.06
CA PRO A 582 -11.40 60.11 -11.93
C PRO A 582 -11.00 60.94 -13.16
N PRO A 583 -10.22 62.02 -12.99
CA PRO A 583 -9.72 62.80 -14.10
C PRO A 583 -8.60 62.05 -14.82
N LYS A 584 -8.58 62.19 -16.15
CA LYS A 584 -7.47 61.77 -17.02
C LYS A 584 -6.21 62.56 -16.65
N VAL A 585 -5.10 61.86 -16.40
CA VAL A 585 -3.77 62.46 -16.24
C VAL A 585 -2.81 61.87 -17.27
N GLN A 586 -2.21 62.76 -18.05
CA GLN A 586 -1.07 62.55 -18.95
C GLN A 586 0.27 62.57 -18.15
N PRO A 587 1.38 62.08 -18.73
CA PRO A 587 2.52 61.54 -17.98
C PRO A 587 3.55 62.60 -17.56
N GLY A 588 4.13 62.40 -16.36
CA GLY A 588 5.28 63.16 -15.86
C GLY A 588 6.00 62.41 -14.74
N ILE A 589 7.30 62.22 -14.90
CA ILE A 589 8.24 61.42 -14.10
C ILE A 589 8.76 62.22 -12.89
N THR A 590 8.99 61.56 -11.73
CA THR A 590 10.14 61.79 -10.79
C THR A 590 10.29 60.59 -9.84
N THR A 591 11.16 59.60 -10.09
CA THR A 591 12.55 59.41 -9.59
C THR A 591 12.81 59.41 -8.07
N ASP A 592 11.83 59.68 -7.20
CA ASP A 592 12.10 59.73 -5.73
C ASP A 592 11.64 58.49 -4.94
N MET A 593 10.75 57.67 -5.47
CA MET A 593 10.31 56.44 -4.78
C MET A 593 11.31 55.26 -4.85
N ARG A 594 12.33 55.31 -5.71
CA ARG A 594 13.34 54.23 -5.79
C ARG A 594 14.41 54.30 -4.71
N ARG A 595 14.58 55.45 -4.05
CA ARG A 595 15.58 55.63 -2.99
C ARG A 595 15.04 55.18 -1.63
N GLU A 596 13.76 55.42 -1.35
CA GLU A 596 13.12 54.96 -0.10
C GLU A 596 12.94 53.45 -0.01
N LEU A 597 12.76 52.75 -1.15
CA LEU A 597 12.65 51.29 -1.16
C LEU A 597 14.02 50.58 -1.02
N SER A 598 15.12 51.25 -1.38
CA SER A 598 16.49 50.74 -1.19
C SER A 598 16.87 50.75 0.29
N ASP A 599 16.58 51.84 0.99
CA ASP A 599 16.95 52.05 2.40
C ASP A 599 16.15 51.17 3.37
N ILE A 600 14.94 50.73 2.98
CA ILE A 600 14.12 49.78 3.75
C ILE A 600 14.66 48.35 3.63
N THR A 601 15.25 48.00 2.49
CA THR A 601 15.76 46.64 2.24
C THR A 601 17.13 46.44 2.93
N GLU A 602 18.01 47.44 2.91
CA GLU A 602 19.31 47.40 3.63
C GLU A 602 19.15 47.39 5.16
N ARG A 603 18.07 47.99 5.72
CA ARG A 603 17.80 47.95 7.17
C ARG A 603 17.20 46.62 7.65
N ALA A 604 16.62 45.83 6.75
CA ALA A 604 16.10 44.51 7.07
C ALA A 604 17.21 43.43 7.09
N GLU A 605 18.24 43.58 6.26
CA GLU A 605 19.39 42.66 6.21
C GLU A 605 20.42 42.91 7.35
N ALA A 606 20.54 44.13 7.86
CA ALA A 606 21.42 44.43 9.00
C ALA A 606 20.87 43.96 10.37
N ALA A 607 19.58 43.60 10.47
CA ALA A 607 18.95 43.18 11.72
C ALA A 607 18.94 41.64 11.95
N SER A 608 19.42 40.86 10.98
CA SER A 608 19.51 39.39 11.06
C SER A 608 20.87 38.85 11.53
N ASP A 609 21.89 39.71 11.67
CA ASP A 609 23.28 39.30 11.98
C ASP A 609 23.70 39.47 13.46
N GLU A 610 22.80 39.85 14.37
CA GLU A 610 23.11 39.92 15.81
C GLU A 610 22.14 39.09 16.65
N LYS A 611 22.43 37.78 16.77
CA LYS A 611 22.04 36.95 17.92
C LYS A 611 22.87 35.68 18.00
N GLU A 612 24.16 35.86 18.24
CA GLU A 612 25.04 34.82 18.79
C GLU A 612 24.80 34.80 20.30
N ILE A 613 24.09 33.78 20.80
CA ILE A 613 23.95 33.53 22.24
C ILE A 613 24.82 32.32 22.59
N ASP A 614 25.80 32.62 23.43
CA ASP A 614 26.80 31.77 24.06
C ASP A 614 26.14 30.62 24.87
N GLU A 615 26.28 29.38 24.39
CA GLU A 615 25.68 28.16 24.97
C GLU A 615 26.52 27.51 26.08
N ASP A 616 27.51 28.21 26.66
CA ASP A 616 28.46 27.61 27.62
C ASP A 616 28.19 27.94 29.11
N GLN A 617 26.98 28.40 29.45
CA GLN A 617 26.59 28.62 30.85
C GLN A 617 25.26 27.98 31.22
N LEU A 618 25.23 26.65 31.40
CA LEU A 618 24.29 25.97 32.32
C LEU A 618 24.79 24.54 32.61
N ARG A 619 25.95 24.44 33.29
CA ARG A 619 26.36 23.24 34.02
C ARG A 619 26.51 23.57 35.50
N SER A 620 25.55 23.12 36.31
CA SER A 620 25.81 22.73 37.69
C SER A 620 24.78 21.75 38.24
N PRO A 621 25.15 20.95 39.26
CA PRO A 621 24.69 19.58 39.41
C PRO A 621 23.83 19.35 40.66
N ASN A 622 23.40 18.09 40.79
CA ASN A 622 22.81 17.43 41.96
C ASN A 622 21.31 17.64 42.15
N PHE A 623 20.56 16.53 42.15
CA PHE A 623 19.98 16.02 43.39
C PHE A 623 19.78 14.49 43.30
N ARG A 624 19.93 13.85 44.46
CA ARG A 624 19.90 12.41 44.75
C ARG A 624 18.62 11.71 44.34
#